data_AF-A0A090X5B9-F1
#
_entry.id   AF-A0A090X5B9-F1
#
_cell.length_a   1.000
_cell.length_b   1.000
_cell.length_c   1.000
_cell.angle_alpha   90.00
_cell.angle_beta   90.00
_cell.angle_gamma   90.00
#
_symmetry.space_group_name_H-M   'P 1'
#
loop_
_entity.id
_entity.type
_entity.pdbx_description
1 polymer ?
#
loop_
_entity_poly.entity_id
_entity_poly.type
_entity_poly.pdbx_seq_one_letter_code
_entity_poly.pdbx_strand_id
1 'polypeptide(L)' 'MPNVVGLPAMDALALLENMDVKVKVKLNGNGIVKEQSINKSTKLKNNQTVTLKAS' A
#
# COMPACT_ATOMS: atom_id res chain seq x y z
N MET A 1 -1.34 7.97 -3.47
CA MET A 1 -0.60 6.73 -3.22
C MET A 1 0.84 7.09 -2.87
N PRO A 2 1.25 6.94 -1.60
CA PRO A 2 2.65 7.08 -1.22
C PRO A 2 3.50 5.97 -1.85
N ASN A 3 4.83 6.17 -1.89
CA ASN A 3 5.75 5.11 -2.23
C ASN A 3 5.98 4.25 -0.99
N VAL A 4 5.56 2.99 -1.05
CA VAL A 4 5.71 2.03 0.05
C VAL A 4 6.66 0.89 -0.29
N VAL A 5 7.24 0.87 -1.50
CA VAL A 5 8.31 -0.07 -1.87
C VAL A 5 9.54 0.17 -1.01
N GLY A 6 10.04 -0.89 -0.37
CA GLY A 6 11.15 -0.85 0.57
C GLY A 6 10.75 -0.65 2.03
N LEU A 7 9.47 -0.39 2.32
CA LEU A 7 8.96 -0.33 3.69
C LEU A 7 8.57 -1.72 4.20
N PRO A 8 8.65 -1.96 5.51
CA PRO A 8 7.98 -3.09 6.14
C PRO A 8 6.49 -3.07 5.82
N ALA A 9 5.92 -4.24 5.54
CA ALA A 9 4.50 -4.39 5.24
C ALA A 9 3.60 -3.73 6.30
N MET A 10 4.01 -3.82 7.57
CA MET A 10 3.31 -3.19 8.69
C MET A 10 3.31 -1.65 8.61
N ASP A 11 4.46 -1.04 8.32
CA ASP A 11 4.57 0.41 8.16
C ASP A 11 3.82 0.92 6.93
N ALA A 12 3.86 0.15 5.83
CA ALA A 12 3.11 0.44 4.62
C ALA A 12 1.58 0.44 4.86
N LEU A 13 1.09 -0.52 5.64
CA LEU A 13 -0.31 -0.60 6.07
C LEU A 13 -0.69 0.61 6.93
N ALA A 14 0.11 0.93 7.96
CA ALA A 14 -0.14 2.07 8.83
C ALA A 14 -0.18 3.41 8.06
N LEU A 15 0.70 3.59 7.06
CA LEU A 15 0.68 4.75 6.18
C LEU A 15 -0.63 4.89 5.40
N LEU A 16 -1.17 3.78 4.90
CA LEU A 16 -2.42 3.75 4.15
C LEU A 16 -3.65 3.94 5.05
N GLU A 17 -3.62 3.41 6.28
CA GLU A 17 -4.68 3.61 7.28
C GLU A 17 -4.77 5.05 7.78
N ASN A 18 -3.63 5.76 7.87
CA ASN A 18 -3.60 7.17 8.27
C ASN A 18 -4.11 8.13 7.17
N MET A 19 -4.49 7.64 6.00
CA MET A 19 -5.01 8.50 4.93
C MET A 19 -6.52 8.72 5.07
N ASP A 20 -6.99 9.91 4.68
CA ASP A 20 -8.43 10.25 4.63
C ASP A 20 -9.20 9.55 3.47
N VAL A 21 -8.60 8.53 2.84
CA VAL A 21 -9.19 7.79 1.71
C VAL A 21 -9.46 6.34 2.10
N LYS A 22 -10.69 5.86 1.86
CA LYS A 22 -11.02 4.45 2.05
C LYS A 22 -10.41 3.61 0.94
N VAL A 23 -9.35 2.87 1.25
CA VAL A 23 -8.72 1.92 0.33
C VAL A 23 -8.76 0.50 0.92
N LYS A 24 -8.90 -0.50 0.05
CA LYS A 24 -8.80 -1.92 0.43
C LYS A 24 -7.38 -2.39 0.15
N VAL A 25 -6.65 -2.77 1.20
CA VAL A 25 -5.28 -3.24 1.03
C VAL A 25 -5.27 -4.78 0.94
N LYS A 26 -4.64 -5.32 -0.10
CA LYS A 26 -4.34 -6.75 -0.23
C LYS A 26 -2.85 -6.96 -0.11
N LEU A 27 -2.40 -7.57 0.98
CA LEU A 27 -1.00 -7.88 1.21
C LEU A 27 -0.73 -9.34 0.82
N ASN A 28 0.18 -9.54 -0.13
CA ASN A 28 0.64 -10.87 -0.55
C ASN A 28 2.07 -11.07 -0.03
N GLY A 29 2.21 -11.90 1.00
CA GLY A 29 3.48 -12.20 1.67
C GLY A 29 3.70 -11.36 2.93
N ASN A 30 4.86 -11.51 3.55
CA ASN A 30 5.21 -10.89 4.83
C ASN A 30 6.66 -10.40 4.74
N GLY A 31 7.00 -9.31 5.42
CA GLY A 31 8.34 -8.72 5.36
C GLY A 31 8.36 -7.36 4.68
N ILE A 32 9.26 -7.16 3.73
CA ILE A 32 9.46 -5.85 3.08
C ILE A 32 8.70 -5.79 1.76
N VAL A 33 7.97 -4.70 1.54
CA VAL A 33 7.23 -4.48 0.30
C VAL A 33 8.21 -4.36 -0.86
N LYS A 34 8.09 -5.29 -1.82
CA LYS A 34 8.88 -5.29 -3.05
C LYS A 34 8.14 -4.58 -4.19
N GLU A 35 6.83 -4.71 -4.22
CA GLU A 35 6.00 -4.12 -5.28
C GLU A 35 4.67 -3.60 -4.74
N GLN A 36 4.17 -2.52 -5.36
CA GLN A 36 2.84 -1.97 -5.14
C GLN A 36 2.07 -1.91 -6.46
N SER A 37 0.79 -2.29 -6.45
CA SER A 37 -0.04 -2.34 -7.65
C SER A 37 -0.43 -0.97 -8.20
N ILE A 38 -0.39 0.08 -7.38
CA ILE A 38 -0.68 1.46 -7.77
C ILE A 38 0.62 2.25 -7.73
N ASN A 39 0.95 2.98 -8.79
CA ASN A 39 2.16 3.79 -8.84
C ASN A 39 2.18 4.91 -7.79
N LYS A 40 3.37 5.22 -7.28
CA LYS A 40 3.61 6.38 -6.41
C LYS A 40 3.10 7.67 -7.06
N SER A 41 2.66 8.62 -6.24
CA SER A 41 2.09 9.91 -6.68
C SER A 41 0.77 9.81 -7.46
N THR A 42 0.16 8.62 -7.56
CA THR A 42 -1.17 8.45 -8.16
C THR A 42 -2.26 8.86 -7.15
N LYS A 43 -3.26 9.63 -7.58
CA LYS A 43 -4.41 10.02 -6.75
C LYS A 43 -5.26 8.77 -6.46
N LEU A 44 -5.39 8.42 -5.17
CA LEU A 44 -6.21 7.29 -4.74
C LEU A 44 -7.69 7.68 -4.78
N LYS A 45 -8.54 6.74 -5.19
CA LYS A 45 -10.00 6.87 -5.19
C LYS A 45 -10.59 6.12 -4.00
N ASN A 46 -11.76 6.56 -3.52
CA ASN A 46 -12.50 5.82 -2.51
C ASN A 46 -12.88 4.42 -3.01
N ASN A 47 -12.84 3.44 -2.10
CA ASN A 47 -13.07 2.01 -2.33
C ASN A 47 -12.11 1.37 -3.36
N GLN A 48 -10.95 1.97 -3.61
CA GLN A 48 -9.93 1.40 -4.49
C GLN A 48 -9.19 0.25 -3.80
N THR A 49 -8.87 -0.81 -4.55
CA THR A 49 -8.07 -1.93 -4.02
C THR A 49 -6.59 -1.72 -4.37
N VAL A 50 -5.73 -1.72 -3.36
CA VAL A 50 -4.27 -1.61 -3.47
C VAL A 50 -3.67 -2.96 -3.11
N THR A 51 -3.09 -3.64 -4.09
CA THR A 51 -2.34 -4.89 -3.85
C THR A 51 -0.87 -4.57 -3.61
N LEU A 52 -0.30 -5.10 -2.53
CA LEU A 52 1.09 -5.00 -2.13
C LEU A 52 1.69 -6.39 -2.14
N LYS A 53 2.87 -6.55 -2.73
CA LYS A 53 3.65 -7.79 -2.60
C LYS A 53 4.81 -7.54 -1.66
N ALA A 54 4.88 -8.33 -0.59
CA ALA A 54 5.98 -8.33 0.35
C ALA A 54 6.70 -9.68 0.29
N SER A 55 8.01 -9.66 0.51
CA SER A 55 8.86 -10.86 0.56
C SER A 55 10.01 -10.64 1.53
#